data_AF-A0A562QV99-F1
#
_entry.id   AF-A0A562QV99-F1
#
_cell.length_a   1.000
_cell.length_b   1.000
_cell.length_c   1.000
_cell.angle_alpha   90.00
_cell.angle_beta   90.00
_cell.angle_gamma   90.00
#
_symmetry.space_group_name_H-M   'P 1'
#
loop_
_entity.id
_entity.type
_entity.pdbx_description
1 polymer ?
#
loop_
_entity_poly.entity_id
_entity_poly.type
_entity_poly.pdbx_seq_one_letter_code
_entity_poly.pdbx_strand_id
1 'polypeptide(L)'
;MMSSFLRRLWQRHKKKSPGNTEPASDRTESSSEQPEGRDRRHLLQALSVLATGSALTGISHPAEARDSSDLPPPKRALTGRDEAGKSVLTSFDVTPKVVEIDANPGLTFYELYMTEGVPELTGREPDPMLKGTKAFPGPGGTMFRLISYPPKRPEGWKPPPGVTFESGLREMSEKIPAMGDHFDRAAPGMHTSDTIDYGVVVRGEMTLELDDGQKVHLHQGDCIVQNGTRHRWRNPLPEPCLMAFISVGGKRA
;
A
#
# COMPACT_ATOMS: atom_id res chain seq x y z
N MET A 1 -7.28 44.41 -19.58
CA MET A 1 -6.86 45.73 -19.06
C MET A 1 -7.68 46.00 -17.78
N MET A 2 -7.12 45.75 -16.58
CA MET A 2 -6.66 46.76 -15.57
C MET A 2 -7.80 47.70 -15.10
N SER A 3 -8.13 47.91 -13.83
CA SER A 3 -7.34 48.24 -12.62
C SER A 3 -8.32 48.26 -11.40
N SER A 4 -8.11 47.57 -10.25
CA SER A 4 -7.37 47.92 -9.00
C SER A 4 -7.84 49.15 -8.20
N PHE A 5 -8.14 48.99 -6.89
CA PHE A 5 -7.92 49.92 -5.73
C PHE A 5 -8.47 49.28 -4.40
N LEU A 6 -7.64 48.66 -3.53
CA LEU A 6 -7.10 49.13 -2.21
C LEU A 6 -8.15 49.30 -1.07
N ARG A 7 -8.24 48.42 -0.04
CA ARG A 7 -7.44 48.18 1.20
C ARG A 7 -7.76 49.04 2.46
N ARG A 8 -8.24 48.32 3.49
CA ARG A 8 -7.94 48.35 4.96
C ARG A 8 -8.30 49.57 5.84
N LEU A 9 -8.91 49.28 7.00
CA LEU A 9 -8.61 49.96 8.28
C LEU A 9 -8.63 48.97 9.47
N TRP A 10 -7.72 49.22 10.42
CA TRP A 10 -7.34 48.48 11.63
C TRP A 10 -7.27 49.52 12.77
N GLN A 11 -7.57 49.17 14.04
CA GLN A 11 -7.18 49.77 15.35
C GLN A 11 -8.25 49.36 16.40
N ARG A 12 -8.06 48.55 17.46
CA ARG A 12 -7.08 48.40 18.56
C ARG A 12 -7.38 49.33 19.77
N HIS A 13 -7.68 48.76 20.94
CA HIS A 13 -7.36 49.35 22.26
C HIS A 13 -7.23 48.29 23.39
N LYS A 14 -6.25 48.52 24.29
CA LYS A 14 -5.75 47.71 25.43
C LYS A 14 -6.08 48.40 26.78
N LYS A 15 -6.13 47.63 27.90
CA LYS A 15 -5.44 47.79 29.24
C LYS A 15 -6.23 47.05 30.35
N LYS A 16 -5.73 46.03 31.08
CA LYS A 16 -4.77 45.90 32.24
C LYS A 16 -5.25 46.44 33.62
N SER A 17 -5.29 45.52 34.61
CA SER A 17 -5.66 45.62 36.05
C SER A 17 -4.67 46.40 36.96
N PRO A 18 -4.98 46.64 38.26
CA PRO A 18 -4.49 45.74 39.37
C PRO A 18 -5.32 45.66 40.71
N GLY A 19 -5.16 44.58 41.49
CA GLY A 19 -4.82 44.56 42.94
C GLY A 19 -5.84 44.60 44.12
N ASN A 20 -6.10 43.42 44.73
CA ASN A 20 -6.33 43.00 46.15
C ASN A 20 -7.12 43.78 47.24
N THR A 21 -8.05 43.08 47.92
CA THR A 21 -8.06 42.75 49.39
C THR A 21 -9.17 41.72 49.75
N GLU A 22 -8.87 40.71 50.58
CA GLU A 22 -9.79 39.70 51.18
C GLU A 22 -10.54 40.20 52.43
N PRO A 23 -11.48 39.42 53.03
CA PRO A 23 -11.06 38.51 54.13
C PRO A 23 -11.73 37.12 54.17
N ALA A 24 -11.14 36.26 55.00
CA ALA A 24 -11.34 34.82 55.20
C ALA A 24 -12.57 34.40 56.04
N SER A 25 -13.04 33.15 55.84
CA SER A 25 -13.35 32.21 56.93
C SER A 25 -13.61 30.78 56.41
N ASP A 26 -12.75 29.85 56.87
CA ASP A 26 -13.06 28.54 57.45
C ASP A 26 -13.97 27.55 56.70
N ARG A 27 -13.40 26.43 56.22
CA ARG A 27 -13.72 25.06 56.68
C ARG A 27 -13.08 23.94 55.83
N THR A 28 -12.50 22.99 56.58
CA THR A 28 -12.40 21.53 56.34
C THR A 28 -11.62 21.01 55.14
N GLU A 29 -10.46 20.42 55.47
CA GLU A 29 -9.67 19.49 54.65
C GLU A 29 -10.46 18.23 54.27
N SER A 30 -10.42 17.87 52.98
CA SER A 30 -10.62 16.48 52.54
C SER A 30 -10.09 16.29 51.11
N SER A 31 -9.32 15.21 50.96
CA SER A 31 -9.06 14.43 49.74
C SER A 31 -7.91 14.82 48.79
N SER A 32 -6.88 13.97 48.86
CA SER A 32 -6.21 13.23 47.79
C SER A 32 -5.49 13.99 46.66
N GLU A 33 -4.17 14.07 46.81
CA GLU A 33 -3.23 14.15 45.68
C GLU A 33 -3.11 12.80 44.97
N GLN A 34 -2.90 12.88 43.66
CA GLN A 34 -2.76 11.77 42.70
C GLN A 34 -1.40 11.05 42.82
N PRO A 35 -1.27 9.91 42.14
CA PRO A 35 -0.17 9.89 41.16
C PRO A 35 -0.58 9.36 39.78
N GLU A 36 0.08 9.95 38.80
CA GLU A 36 0.13 9.64 37.39
C GLU A 36 0.73 8.25 37.09
N GLY A 37 0.29 7.66 35.97
CA GLY A 37 1.22 7.14 34.98
C GLY A 37 1.69 5.69 35.11
N ARG A 38 0.85 4.72 34.72
CA ARG A 38 1.27 3.53 33.96
C ARG A 38 0.06 2.72 33.46
N ASP A 39 0.28 2.00 32.35
CA ASP A 39 -0.60 0.98 31.75
C ASP A 39 -1.89 1.43 31.02
N ARG A 40 -1.70 1.82 29.75
CA ARG A 40 -2.73 1.76 28.69
C ARG A 40 -2.38 0.70 27.62
N ARG A 41 -1.96 -0.48 28.06
CA ARG A 41 -1.94 -1.71 27.25
C ARG A 41 -2.50 -2.81 28.13
N HIS A 42 -3.15 -3.81 27.54
CA HIS A 42 -3.94 -4.88 28.18
C HIS A 42 -5.42 -4.54 28.40
N LEU A 43 -6.20 -4.63 27.33
CA LEU A 43 -7.56 -5.15 27.38
C LEU A 43 -8.00 -5.45 25.95
N LEU A 44 -7.95 -6.72 25.58
CA LEU A 44 -8.86 -7.42 24.66
C LEU A 44 -8.37 -8.88 24.58
N GLN A 45 -8.70 -9.65 25.62
CA GLN A 45 -8.84 -11.10 25.53
C GLN A 45 -10.33 -11.44 25.56
N ALA A 46 -10.65 -12.58 24.96
CA ALA A 46 -11.92 -13.29 24.93
C ALA A 46 -12.86 -12.97 23.76
N LEU A 47 -12.82 -13.85 22.75
CA LEU A 47 -14.01 -14.45 22.16
C LEU A 47 -13.64 -15.85 21.65
N SER A 48 -13.91 -16.84 22.49
CA SER A 48 -13.87 -18.27 22.14
C SER A 48 -15.23 -18.87 22.50
N VAL A 49 -15.97 -19.34 21.49
CA VAL A 49 -17.08 -20.30 21.68
C VAL A 49 -17.12 -21.28 20.50
N LEU A 50 -16.54 -22.46 20.77
CA LEU A 50 -17.08 -23.81 20.57
C LEU A 50 -17.85 -24.14 19.27
N ALA A 51 -17.20 -24.93 18.40
CA ALA A 51 -17.88 -25.99 17.65
C ALA A 51 -17.37 -27.34 18.15
N THR A 52 -18.23 -28.04 18.89
CA THR A 52 -18.07 -29.42 19.34
C THR A 52 -18.18 -30.40 18.17
N GLY A 53 -17.24 -31.34 18.09
CA GLY A 53 -17.52 -32.70 17.59
C GLY A 53 -17.28 -33.00 16.12
N SER A 54 -16.02 -33.27 15.76
CA SER A 54 -15.60 -34.55 15.14
C SER A 54 -14.09 -34.50 14.95
N ALA A 55 -13.39 -35.41 15.61
CA ALA A 55 -11.95 -35.60 15.45
C ALA A 55 -11.68 -36.15 14.04
N LEU A 56 -11.41 -35.27 13.09
CA LEU A 56 -10.61 -35.63 11.92
C LEU A 56 -9.16 -35.55 12.37
N THR A 57 -8.56 -36.69 12.67
CA THR A 57 -7.09 -36.84 12.71
C THR A 57 -6.56 -36.61 11.30
N GLY A 58 -6.53 -35.36 10.87
CA GLY A 58 -5.75 -34.93 9.73
C GLY A 58 -4.30 -35.01 10.14
N ILE A 59 -3.57 -35.96 9.55
CA ILE A 59 -2.12 -35.97 9.60
C ILE A 59 -1.68 -34.65 8.96
N SER A 60 -1.38 -33.65 9.79
CA SER A 60 -0.71 -32.44 9.36
C SER A 60 0.66 -32.88 8.88
N HIS A 61 0.79 -33.09 7.58
CA HIS A 61 2.11 -33.05 6.97
C HIS A 61 2.61 -31.64 7.24
N PRO A 62 3.79 -31.45 7.86
CA PRO A 62 4.43 -30.16 7.78
C PRO A 62 4.53 -29.90 6.28
N ALA A 63 3.84 -28.87 5.80
CA ALA A 63 4.08 -28.40 4.47
C ALA A 63 5.54 -27.96 4.47
N GLU A 64 6.42 -28.84 3.99
CA GLU A 64 7.76 -28.43 3.57
C GLU A 64 7.52 -27.19 2.72
N ALA A 65 8.12 -26.07 3.15
CA ALA A 65 8.04 -24.82 2.44
C ALA A 65 8.52 -25.13 1.02
N ARG A 66 7.57 -25.24 0.09
CA ARG A 66 7.89 -25.39 -1.32
C ARG A 66 8.82 -24.26 -1.68
N ASP A 67 9.86 -24.57 -2.45
CA ASP A 67 10.76 -23.56 -2.97
C ASP A 67 9.91 -22.42 -3.52
N SER A 68 10.15 -21.25 -2.95
CA SER A 68 9.29 -20.10 -3.10
C SER A 68 9.16 -19.69 -4.58
N SER A 69 10.12 -20.04 -5.43
CA SER A 69 10.12 -19.72 -6.85
C SER A 69 8.91 -20.25 -7.64
N ASP A 70 8.24 -21.32 -7.20
CA ASP A 70 7.34 -22.12 -8.05
C ASP A 70 5.85 -22.03 -7.67
N LEU A 71 5.45 -21.04 -6.87
CA LEU A 71 4.03 -20.90 -6.53
C LEU A 71 3.22 -20.50 -7.79
N PRO A 72 2.07 -21.16 -8.03
CA PRO A 72 1.21 -20.80 -9.15
C PRO A 72 0.73 -19.35 -9.01
N PRO A 73 0.36 -18.69 -10.12
CA PRO A 73 -0.26 -17.37 -10.07
C PRO A 73 -1.39 -17.33 -9.03
N PRO A 74 -1.53 -16.22 -8.27
CA PRO A 74 -2.55 -16.13 -7.24
C PRO A 74 -3.95 -16.27 -7.87
N LYS A 75 -4.87 -16.86 -7.12
CA LYS A 75 -6.29 -16.87 -7.49
C LYS A 75 -6.97 -15.65 -6.93
N ARG A 76 -7.96 -15.12 -7.64
CA ARG A 76 -8.78 -13.99 -7.19
C ARG A 76 -10.23 -14.46 -7.03
N ALA A 77 -10.73 -14.38 -5.81
CA ALA A 77 -12.17 -14.48 -5.54
C ALA A 77 -12.78 -13.09 -5.61
N LEU A 78 -13.68 -12.86 -6.57
CA LEU A 78 -14.46 -11.63 -6.65
C LEU A 78 -15.85 -11.90 -6.09
N THR A 79 -16.30 -11.04 -5.17
CA THR A 79 -17.62 -11.11 -4.57
C THR A 79 -18.54 -10.04 -5.14
N GLY A 80 -19.85 -10.29 -5.12
CA GLY A 80 -20.87 -9.34 -5.52
C GLY A 80 -22.21 -9.60 -4.83
N ARG A 81 -23.29 -9.10 -5.42
CA ARG A 81 -24.68 -9.32 -4.98
C ARG A 81 -25.53 -9.80 -6.14
N ASP A 82 -26.35 -10.82 -5.90
CA ASP A 82 -27.35 -11.28 -6.86
C ASP A 82 -28.57 -10.33 -6.95
N GLU A 83 -29.59 -10.70 -7.75
CA GLU A 83 -30.83 -9.92 -7.91
C GLU A 83 -31.60 -9.76 -6.59
N ALA A 84 -31.52 -10.75 -5.70
CA ALA A 84 -32.14 -10.73 -4.37
C ALA A 84 -31.32 -9.97 -3.32
N GLY A 85 -30.11 -9.50 -3.68
CA GLY A 85 -29.22 -8.75 -2.79
C GLY A 85 -28.32 -9.63 -1.90
N LYS A 86 -28.29 -10.94 -2.11
CA LYS A 86 -27.44 -11.87 -1.36
C LYS A 86 -25.99 -11.79 -1.83
N SER A 87 -25.04 -11.85 -0.91
CA SER A 87 -23.61 -11.95 -1.23
C SER A 87 -23.28 -13.27 -1.93
N VAL A 88 -22.61 -13.17 -3.08
CA VAL A 88 -22.23 -14.30 -3.93
C VAL A 88 -20.80 -14.15 -4.43
N LEU A 89 -20.19 -15.23 -4.90
CA LEU A 89 -19.01 -15.17 -5.74
C LEU A 89 -19.45 -14.82 -7.16
N THR A 90 -18.91 -13.73 -7.70
CA THR A 90 -19.09 -13.38 -9.12
C THR A 90 -18.05 -14.08 -9.98
N SER A 91 -16.85 -14.31 -9.44
CA SER A 91 -15.83 -15.15 -10.08
C SER A 91 -14.81 -15.72 -9.08
N PHE A 92 -14.18 -16.84 -9.44
CA PHE A 92 -13.04 -17.40 -8.72
C PHE A 92 -12.06 -18.00 -9.73
N ASP A 93 -11.18 -17.14 -10.25
CA ASP A 93 -10.34 -17.48 -11.39
C ASP A 93 -8.85 -17.36 -11.05
N VAL A 94 -8.02 -17.90 -11.93
CA VAL A 94 -6.59 -17.55 -11.99
C VAL A 94 -6.48 -16.05 -12.28
N THR A 95 -5.47 -15.39 -11.70
CA THR A 95 -5.19 -13.94 -11.86
C THR A 95 -5.64 -13.39 -13.23
N PRO A 96 -6.53 -12.36 -13.26
CA PRO A 96 -7.13 -11.87 -14.50
C PRO A 96 -6.12 -11.46 -15.57
N LYS A 97 -5.01 -10.85 -15.15
CA LYS A 97 -3.93 -10.43 -16.02
C LYS A 97 -2.58 -10.66 -15.34
N VAL A 98 -1.75 -11.50 -15.94
CA VAL A 98 -0.34 -11.72 -15.57
C VAL A 98 0.52 -11.03 -16.61
N VAL A 99 1.45 -10.19 -16.17
CA VAL A 99 2.34 -9.44 -17.06
C VAL A 99 3.78 -9.72 -16.70
N GLU A 100 4.51 -10.34 -17.62
CA GLU A 100 5.95 -10.58 -17.52
C GLU A 100 6.71 -9.54 -18.34
N ILE A 101 7.81 -9.01 -17.80
CA ILE A 101 8.65 -8.01 -18.47
C ILE A 101 9.89 -8.71 -19.06
N ASP A 102 9.98 -8.76 -20.39
CA ASP A 102 11.04 -9.46 -21.11
C ASP A 102 12.37 -8.73 -20.95
N ALA A 103 12.36 -7.40 -20.93
CA ALA A 103 13.52 -6.57 -20.60
C ALA A 103 14.04 -6.81 -19.17
N ASN A 104 13.21 -7.31 -18.26
CA ASN A 104 13.61 -7.64 -16.89
C ASN A 104 13.08 -9.01 -16.45
N PRO A 105 13.69 -10.11 -16.94
CA PRO A 105 13.16 -11.45 -16.72
C PRO A 105 12.93 -11.78 -15.25
N GLY A 106 11.76 -12.33 -14.92
CA GLY A 106 11.33 -12.63 -13.56
C GLY A 106 10.68 -11.46 -12.82
N LEU A 107 10.64 -10.25 -13.40
CA LEU A 107 9.74 -9.20 -12.95
C LEU A 107 8.34 -9.47 -13.51
N THR A 108 7.43 -9.86 -12.63
CA THR A 108 6.07 -10.27 -13.01
C THR A 108 5.04 -9.51 -12.19
N PHE A 109 4.05 -8.94 -12.85
CA PHE A 109 2.90 -8.26 -12.25
C PHE A 109 1.68 -9.17 -12.32
N TYR A 110 1.03 -9.34 -11.18
CA TYR A 110 -0.27 -10.00 -11.05
C TYR A 110 -1.32 -8.93 -10.78
N GLU A 111 -2.04 -8.54 -11.82
CA GLU A 111 -2.98 -7.42 -11.81
C GLU A 111 -4.34 -7.95 -11.33
N LEU A 112 -4.69 -7.66 -10.07
CA LEU A 112 -5.82 -8.30 -9.41
C LEU A 112 -7.09 -7.47 -9.47
N TYR A 113 -7.03 -6.18 -9.16
CA TYR A 113 -8.23 -5.33 -9.15
C TYR A 113 -7.84 -3.86 -9.29
N MET A 114 -8.73 -3.06 -9.89
CA MET A 114 -8.54 -1.62 -10.03
C MET A 114 -9.88 -0.89 -10.04
N THR A 115 -9.95 0.28 -9.43
CA THR A 115 -11.07 1.21 -9.53
C THR A 115 -10.56 2.59 -9.91
N GLU A 116 -11.38 3.35 -10.63
CA GLU A 116 -11.14 4.76 -10.91
C GLU A 116 -12.13 5.62 -10.13
N GLY A 117 -11.64 6.68 -9.49
CA GLY A 117 -12.47 7.48 -8.58
C GLY A 117 -12.99 6.66 -7.40
N VAL A 118 -13.90 7.27 -6.64
CA VAL A 118 -14.54 6.62 -5.50
C VAL A 118 -15.48 5.53 -6.01
N PRO A 119 -15.30 4.25 -5.65
CA PRO A 119 -16.13 3.18 -6.16
C PRO A 119 -17.55 3.24 -5.59
N GLU A 120 -18.54 2.96 -6.44
CA GLU A 120 -19.86 2.53 -5.99
C GLU A 120 -19.77 1.07 -5.49
N LEU A 121 -20.49 0.74 -4.42
CA LEU A 121 -20.44 -0.57 -3.77
C LEU A 121 -21.78 -1.30 -3.87
N THR A 122 -22.36 -1.33 -5.07
CA THR A 122 -23.62 -2.04 -5.31
C THR A 122 -23.41 -3.56 -5.30
N GLY A 123 -22.20 -4.03 -5.59
CA GLY A 123 -21.84 -5.43 -5.72
C GLY A 123 -22.29 -6.03 -7.05
N ARG A 124 -22.74 -5.19 -7.99
CA ARG A 124 -23.22 -5.57 -9.33
C ARG A 124 -22.36 -4.97 -10.44
N GLU A 125 -21.32 -4.24 -10.07
CA GLU A 125 -20.37 -3.66 -11.01
C GLU A 125 -19.70 -4.78 -11.82
N PRO A 126 -19.53 -4.61 -13.14
CA PRO A 126 -18.74 -5.56 -13.92
C PRO A 126 -17.29 -5.55 -13.42
N ASP A 127 -16.59 -6.67 -13.57
CA ASP A 127 -15.17 -6.74 -13.20
C ASP A 127 -14.38 -5.65 -13.93
N PRO A 128 -13.78 -4.68 -13.21
CA PRO A 128 -13.09 -3.56 -13.83
C PRO A 128 -11.86 -4.01 -14.63
N MET A 129 -11.29 -5.19 -14.30
CA MET A 129 -10.15 -5.74 -15.03
C MET A 129 -10.47 -6.15 -16.47
N LEU A 130 -11.76 -6.28 -16.84
CA LEU A 130 -12.18 -6.50 -18.23
C LEU A 130 -11.80 -5.32 -19.15
N LYS A 131 -11.63 -4.12 -18.59
CA LYS A 131 -11.16 -2.93 -19.32
C LYS A 131 -9.64 -2.87 -19.42
N GLY A 132 -8.94 -3.84 -18.84
CA GLY A 132 -7.49 -3.86 -18.70
C GLY A 132 -6.99 -3.23 -17.40
N THR A 133 -5.70 -2.90 -17.40
CA THR A 133 -5.00 -2.26 -16.28
C THR A 133 -4.20 -1.06 -16.80
N LYS A 134 -3.58 -0.31 -15.89
CA LYS A 134 -2.63 0.76 -16.16
C LYS A 134 -1.63 0.85 -15.01
N ALA A 135 -0.69 1.80 -15.07
CA ALA A 135 0.37 1.93 -14.09
C ALA A 135 -0.12 2.12 -12.65
N PHE A 136 -1.04 3.09 -12.47
CA PHE A 136 -1.57 3.52 -11.17
C PHE A 136 -2.99 4.10 -11.31
N PRO A 137 -3.85 3.98 -10.27
CA PRO A 137 -5.19 4.55 -10.29
C PRO A 137 -5.18 6.09 -10.20
N GLY A 138 -6.19 6.75 -10.77
CA GLY A 138 -6.38 8.20 -10.62
C GLY A 138 -6.94 8.60 -9.24
N PRO A 139 -7.06 9.91 -8.93
CA PRO A 139 -7.55 10.40 -7.64
C PRO A 139 -8.85 9.70 -7.17
N GLY A 140 -8.82 9.16 -5.95
CA GLY A 140 -9.94 8.43 -5.34
C GLY A 140 -10.06 6.96 -5.77
N GLY A 141 -9.37 6.57 -6.84
CA GLY A 141 -9.28 5.19 -7.31
C GLY A 141 -8.36 4.32 -6.46
N THR A 142 -8.46 3.02 -6.65
CA THR A 142 -7.67 2.02 -5.94
C THR A 142 -7.10 1.00 -6.90
N MET A 143 -6.02 0.35 -6.52
CA MET A 143 -5.44 -0.77 -7.26
C MET A 143 -4.91 -1.78 -6.27
N PHE A 144 -5.16 -3.06 -6.54
CA PHE A 144 -4.56 -4.17 -5.82
C PHE A 144 -3.79 -5.03 -6.83
N ARG A 145 -2.48 -5.18 -6.61
CA ARG A 145 -1.62 -6.03 -7.42
C ARG A 145 -0.59 -6.75 -6.56
N LEU A 146 -0.12 -7.90 -7.04
CA LEU A 146 1.12 -8.49 -6.55
C LEU A 146 2.23 -8.28 -7.57
N ILE A 147 3.47 -8.13 -7.09
CA ILE A 147 4.65 -8.04 -7.94
C ILE A 147 5.67 -9.06 -7.45
N SER A 148 6.05 -9.99 -8.32
CA SER A 148 7.23 -10.83 -8.12
C SER A 148 8.45 -10.08 -8.64
N TYR A 149 9.39 -9.79 -7.74
CA TYR A 149 10.68 -9.22 -8.07
C TYR A 149 11.67 -10.36 -8.30
N PRO A 150 12.49 -10.28 -9.36
CA PRO A 150 13.45 -11.34 -9.67
C PRO A 150 14.48 -11.48 -8.55
N PRO A 151 15.17 -12.63 -8.48
CA PRO A 151 16.34 -12.81 -7.63
C PRO A 151 17.35 -11.68 -7.71
N LYS A 152 18.08 -11.48 -6.61
CA LYS A 152 19.27 -10.64 -6.59
C LYS A 152 20.23 -11.10 -7.67
N ARG A 153 20.58 -10.18 -8.54
CA ARG A 153 21.60 -10.37 -9.58
C ARG A 153 22.93 -9.83 -9.02
N PRO A 154 23.94 -10.68 -8.73
CA PRO A 154 25.17 -10.26 -8.05
C PRO A 154 25.91 -9.13 -8.77
N GLU A 155 25.89 -9.14 -10.09
CA GLU A 155 26.52 -8.11 -10.93
C GLU A 155 25.60 -6.91 -11.21
N GLY A 156 24.45 -6.83 -10.53
CA GLY A 156 23.36 -5.92 -10.85
C GLY A 156 22.50 -6.41 -12.02
N TRP A 157 21.49 -5.62 -12.37
CA TRP A 157 20.67 -5.91 -13.55
C TRP A 157 21.47 -5.65 -14.81
N LYS A 158 21.56 -6.67 -15.67
CA LYS A 158 22.02 -6.56 -17.05
C LYS A 158 20.81 -6.80 -17.97
N PRO A 159 20.52 -5.89 -18.91
CA PRO A 159 19.46 -6.12 -19.88
C PRO A 159 19.79 -7.34 -20.75
N PRO A 160 18.77 -8.04 -21.27
CA PRO A 160 18.96 -8.99 -22.36
C PRO A 160 19.68 -8.34 -23.56
N PRO A 161 20.38 -9.13 -24.40
CA PRO A 161 21.04 -8.61 -25.60
C PRO A 161 20.09 -7.78 -26.48
N GLY A 162 20.50 -6.58 -26.86
CA GLY A 162 19.71 -5.66 -27.70
C GLY A 162 18.67 -4.83 -26.95
N VAL A 163 18.44 -5.07 -25.65
CA VAL A 163 17.54 -4.26 -24.82
C VAL A 163 18.29 -3.04 -24.28
N THR A 164 17.78 -1.86 -24.59
CA THR A 164 18.19 -0.60 -23.97
C THR A 164 17.24 -0.24 -22.83
N PHE A 165 17.64 0.72 -21.98
CA PHE A 165 16.78 1.24 -20.93
C PHE A 165 15.46 1.80 -21.52
N GLU A 166 15.54 2.60 -22.58
CA GLU A 166 14.37 3.18 -23.24
C GLU A 166 13.47 2.12 -23.90
N SER A 167 14.04 1.10 -24.54
CA SER A 167 13.22 0.02 -25.09
C SER A 167 12.53 -0.79 -23.98
N GLY A 168 13.19 -0.98 -22.83
CA GLY A 168 12.59 -1.61 -21.66
C GLY A 168 11.45 -0.79 -21.05
N LEU A 169 11.61 0.53 -20.94
CA LEU A 169 10.52 1.42 -20.50
C LEU A 169 9.35 1.39 -21.47
N ARG A 170 9.63 1.39 -22.78
CA ARG A 170 8.58 1.29 -23.82
C ARG A 170 7.81 -0.03 -23.70
N GLU A 171 8.51 -1.16 -23.59
CA GLU A 171 7.89 -2.47 -23.39
C GLU A 171 7.00 -2.47 -22.14
N MET A 172 7.49 -1.88 -21.04
CA MET A 172 6.73 -1.79 -19.80
C MET A 172 5.45 -0.97 -19.98
N SER A 173 5.49 0.15 -20.70
CA SER A 173 4.32 0.95 -21.04
C SER A 173 3.36 0.27 -22.03
N GLU A 174 3.87 -0.57 -22.94
CA GLU A 174 3.04 -1.36 -23.86
C GLU A 174 2.26 -2.45 -23.10
N LYS A 175 2.92 -3.13 -22.15
CA LYS A 175 2.31 -4.21 -21.37
C LYS A 175 1.43 -3.68 -20.22
N ILE A 176 1.86 -2.59 -19.58
CA ILE A 176 1.15 -1.87 -18.51
C ILE A 176 1.07 -0.38 -18.88
N PRO A 177 -0.07 0.08 -19.41
CA PRO A 177 -0.24 1.45 -19.88
C PRO A 177 0.31 2.51 -18.93
N ALA A 178 1.15 3.40 -19.48
CA ALA A 178 1.83 4.52 -18.80
C ALA A 178 2.88 4.14 -17.73
N MET A 179 3.21 2.87 -17.51
CA MET A 179 4.12 2.48 -16.43
C MET A 179 5.52 3.09 -16.58
N GLY A 180 6.07 3.10 -17.80
CA GLY A 180 7.38 3.68 -18.07
C GLY A 180 7.47 5.19 -17.80
N ASP A 181 6.34 5.91 -17.80
CA ASP A 181 6.31 7.36 -17.60
C ASP A 181 6.64 7.76 -16.15
N HIS A 182 6.47 6.82 -15.21
CA HIS A 182 6.74 7.03 -13.79
C HIS A 182 8.21 6.85 -13.40
N PHE A 183 9.02 6.25 -14.29
CA PHE A 183 10.42 5.97 -14.02
C PHE A 183 11.33 7.16 -14.30
N ASP A 184 12.29 7.35 -13.42
CA ASP A 184 13.35 8.33 -13.58
C ASP A 184 14.41 7.79 -14.55
N ARG A 185 14.56 8.49 -15.68
CA ARG A 185 15.52 8.14 -16.73
C ARG A 185 16.97 8.31 -16.30
N ALA A 186 17.24 9.17 -15.32
CA ALA A 186 18.58 9.40 -14.79
C ALA A 186 18.96 8.42 -13.67
N ALA A 187 18.00 7.65 -13.13
CA ALA A 187 18.23 6.77 -12.00
C ALA A 187 17.45 5.45 -12.14
N PRO A 188 18.06 4.41 -12.71
CA PRO A 188 17.40 3.13 -12.96
C PRO A 188 16.67 2.57 -11.75
N GLY A 189 15.40 2.23 -11.97
CA GLY A 189 14.47 1.68 -10.98
C GLY A 189 13.82 2.72 -10.07
N MET A 190 14.35 3.94 -9.96
CA MET A 190 13.68 5.00 -9.21
C MET A 190 12.43 5.43 -9.98
N HIS A 191 11.32 5.55 -9.27
CA HIS A 191 10.05 5.98 -9.84
C HIS A 191 9.21 6.71 -8.81
N THR A 192 8.22 7.47 -9.28
CA THR A 192 7.26 8.19 -8.44
C THR A 192 5.85 8.08 -9.04
N SER A 193 4.86 7.88 -8.18
CA SER A 193 3.45 7.86 -8.51
C SER A 193 2.69 8.90 -7.71
N ASP A 194 1.53 9.33 -8.23
CA ASP A 194 0.56 10.15 -7.50
C ASP A 194 -0.37 9.24 -6.68
N THR A 195 0.22 8.38 -5.84
CA THR A 195 -0.49 7.41 -5.02
C THR A 195 0.05 7.38 -3.59
N ILE A 196 -0.79 6.91 -2.68
CA ILE A 196 -0.33 6.29 -1.43
C ILE A 196 -0.37 4.78 -1.65
N ASP A 197 0.74 4.08 -1.44
CA ASP A 197 0.79 2.63 -1.58
C ASP A 197 0.94 1.96 -0.21
N TYR A 198 0.04 1.04 0.11
CA TYR A 198 0.19 0.11 1.22
C TYR A 198 0.84 -1.16 0.69
N GLY A 199 2.14 -1.29 0.94
CA GLY A 199 2.94 -2.44 0.54
C GLY A 199 3.08 -3.44 1.68
N VAL A 200 3.09 -4.74 1.35
CA VAL A 200 3.41 -5.82 2.29
C VAL A 200 4.38 -6.78 1.61
N VAL A 201 5.44 -7.17 2.31
CA VAL A 201 6.30 -8.27 1.87
C VAL A 201 5.56 -9.57 2.13
N VAL A 202 4.95 -10.15 1.08
CA VAL A 202 4.20 -11.40 1.21
C VAL A 202 5.16 -12.57 1.40
N ARG A 203 6.33 -12.51 0.74
CA ARG A 203 7.32 -13.59 0.74
C ARG A 203 8.69 -13.07 0.36
N GLY A 204 9.73 -13.58 1.03
CA GLY A 204 11.10 -13.15 0.82
C GLY A 204 11.41 -11.88 1.59
N GLU A 205 12.30 -11.06 1.05
CA GLU A 205 12.74 -9.81 1.68
C GLU A 205 12.86 -8.72 0.62
N MET A 206 12.74 -7.47 1.06
CA MET A 206 12.78 -6.33 0.17
C MET A 206 13.56 -5.18 0.79
N THR A 207 14.43 -4.56 0.01
CA THR A 207 15.06 -3.28 0.37
C THR A 207 14.36 -2.15 -0.37
N LEU A 208 13.74 -1.24 0.37
CA LEU A 208 13.30 0.05 -0.15
C LEU A 208 14.49 1.01 -0.13
N GLU A 209 14.71 1.70 -1.25
CA GLU A 209 15.68 2.78 -1.36
C GLU A 209 14.97 4.07 -1.76
N LEU A 210 15.26 5.14 -1.03
CA LEU A 210 14.75 6.49 -1.22
C LEU A 210 15.87 7.42 -1.73
N ASP A 211 15.58 8.72 -1.77
CA ASP A 211 16.58 9.74 -2.10
C ASP A 211 17.78 9.73 -1.12
N ASP A 212 18.90 10.27 -1.58
CA ASP A 212 20.16 10.37 -0.86
C ASP A 212 20.70 9.04 -0.30
N GLY A 213 20.29 7.92 -0.90
CA GLY A 213 20.73 6.58 -0.54
C GLY A 213 20.13 6.04 0.76
N GLN A 214 19.11 6.70 1.32
CA GLN A 214 18.37 6.17 2.47
C GLN A 214 17.73 4.84 2.12
N LYS A 215 17.87 3.85 3.00
CA LYS A 215 17.40 2.48 2.79
C LYS A 215 16.74 1.94 4.03
N VAL A 216 15.70 1.15 3.83
CA VAL A 216 15.13 0.27 4.86
C VAL A 216 15.01 -1.14 4.29
N HIS A 217 15.38 -2.10 5.12
CA HIS A 217 15.27 -3.52 4.82
C HIS A 217 14.00 -4.05 5.49
N LEU A 218 13.18 -4.76 4.71
CA LEU A 218 11.87 -5.26 5.08
C LEU A 218 11.89 -6.78 4.96
N HIS A 219 11.48 -7.47 6.01
CA HIS A 219 11.34 -8.92 6.04
C HIS A 219 9.91 -9.34 5.67
N GLN A 220 9.71 -10.63 5.44
CA GLN A 220 8.38 -11.19 5.19
C GLN A 220 7.41 -10.80 6.32
N GLY A 221 6.25 -10.27 5.93
CA GLY A 221 5.22 -9.76 6.84
C GLY A 221 5.37 -8.28 7.17
N ASP A 222 6.52 -7.65 6.89
CA ASP A 222 6.69 -6.23 7.10
C ASP A 222 5.87 -5.42 6.09
N CYS A 223 5.39 -4.28 6.58
CA CYS A 223 4.55 -3.36 5.82
C CYS A 223 5.27 -2.05 5.54
N ILE A 224 4.92 -1.41 4.43
CA ILE A 224 5.39 -0.10 4.04
C ILE A 224 4.21 0.77 3.63
N VAL A 225 4.27 2.04 4.04
CA VAL A 225 3.36 3.08 3.55
C VAL A 225 4.18 4.01 2.67
N GLN A 226 4.06 3.84 1.35
CA GLN A 226 4.76 4.67 0.38
C GLN A 226 3.90 5.88 0.04
N ASN A 227 4.23 7.02 0.64
CA ASN A 227 3.39 8.22 0.62
C ASN A 227 3.74 9.15 -0.55
N GLY A 228 3.62 8.68 -1.80
CA GLY A 228 3.90 9.47 -3.01
C GLY A 228 5.37 9.85 -3.22
N THR A 229 6.29 9.20 -2.49
CA THR A 229 7.72 9.50 -2.52
C THR A 229 8.47 8.71 -3.59
N ARG A 230 9.51 9.33 -4.16
CA ARG A 230 10.39 8.71 -5.15
C ARG A 230 11.17 7.57 -4.53
N HIS A 231 11.18 6.41 -5.19
CA HIS A 231 11.77 5.21 -4.60
C HIS A 231 12.13 4.13 -5.61
N ARG A 232 12.89 3.13 -5.16
CA ARG A 232 13.08 1.86 -5.87
C ARG A 232 13.13 0.68 -4.92
N TRP A 233 12.78 -0.47 -5.49
CA TRP A 233 12.75 -1.76 -4.82
C TRP A 233 13.96 -2.59 -5.23
N ARG A 234 14.61 -3.23 -4.25
CA ARG A 234 15.72 -4.16 -4.49
C ARG A 234 15.51 -5.43 -3.67
N ASN A 235 15.34 -6.55 -4.37
CA ASN A 235 15.38 -7.86 -3.74
C ASN A 235 16.84 -8.19 -3.33
N PRO A 236 17.13 -8.42 -2.03
CA PRO A 236 18.47 -8.74 -1.57
C PRO A 236 18.80 -10.25 -1.62
N LEU A 237 17.82 -11.12 -1.91
CA LEU A 237 17.92 -12.57 -1.80
C LEU A 237 18.13 -13.25 -3.17
N PRO A 238 18.75 -14.45 -3.22
CA PRO A 238 18.90 -15.22 -4.46
C PRO A 238 17.59 -15.90 -4.94
N GLU A 239 16.50 -15.79 -4.18
CA GLU A 239 15.15 -16.24 -4.55
C GLU A 239 14.25 -15.04 -4.94
N PRO A 240 13.17 -15.24 -5.71
CA PRO A 240 12.22 -14.16 -6.02
C PRO A 240 11.42 -13.69 -4.80
N CYS A 241 11.29 -12.37 -4.63
CA CYS A 241 10.48 -11.74 -3.59
C CYS A 241 9.08 -11.39 -4.11
N LEU A 242 8.03 -11.70 -3.36
CA LEU A 242 6.65 -11.35 -3.70
C LEU A 242 6.16 -10.20 -2.80
N MET A 243 5.77 -9.09 -3.43
CA MET A 243 5.17 -7.94 -2.77
C MET A 243 3.67 -7.85 -3.10
N ALA A 244 2.85 -7.50 -2.12
CA ALA A 244 1.49 -7.01 -2.35
C ALA A 244 1.50 -5.49 -2.28
N PHE A 245 0.82 -4.82 -3.21
CA PHE A 245 0.62 -3.38 -3.19
C PHE A 245 -0.86 -3.04 -3.35
N ILE A 246 -1.35 -2.23 -2.42
CA ILE A 246 -2.64 -1.56 -2.53
C ILE A 246 -2.35 -0.07 -2.74
N SER A 247 -2.53 0.40 -3.96
CA SER A 247 -2.33 1.80 -4.32
C SER A 247 -3.65 2.56 -4.25
N VAL A 248 -3.65 3.73 -3.61
CA VAL A 248 -4.78 4.67 -3.59
C VAL A 248 -4.37 5.92 -4.34
N GLY A 249 -5.10 6.26 -5.39
CA GLY A 249 -4.82 7.42 -6.22
C GLY A 249 -5.07 8.73 -5.48
N GLY A 250 -4.10 9.61 -5.52
CA GLY A 250 -4.09 10.91 -4.85
C GLY A 250 -3.95 12.08 -5.82
N LYS A 251 -3.82 13.27 -5.26
CA LYS A 251 -3.44 14.49 -5.99
C LYS A 251 -2.13 14.99 -5.40
N ARG A 252 -1.16 15.31 -6.25
CA ARG A 252 0.04 16.02 -5.83
C ARG A 252 -0.33 17.46 -5.45
N ALA A 253 0.22 17.95 -4.35
CA ALA A 253 0.03 19.31 -3.87
C ALA A 253 0.99 20.29 -4.57
#